data_AF-A0A235ILW8-F1
#
_entry.id   AF-A0A235ILW8-F1
#
_cell.length_a   1.000
_cell.length_b   1.000
_cell.length_c   1.000
_cell.angle_alpha   90.00
_cell.angle_beta   90.00
_cell.angle_gamma   90.00
#
_symmetry.space_group_name_H-M   'P 1'
#
loop_
_entity.id
_entity.type
_entity.pdbx_description
1 polymer ?
#
loop_
_entity_poly.entity_id
_entity_poly.type
_entity_poly.pdbx_seq_one_letter_code
_entity_poly.pdbx_strand_id
1 'polypeptide(L)'
;MLKHRGICLIGLPLENLAFTVDWNLLQRKMKENLNSYWVSWTRAPGKVAYLLTDSGIEWAVLGVLRLFYVLREHEILSKTEAGRYALVHLPSKWHQLIQEAINLREIRHGSSYRSKVSRAVEAVRFLRYVINVCNEQASSRENLDM
;
A
#
# COMPACT_ATOMS: atom_id res chain seq x y z
N MET A 1 -10.50 1.47 -10.72
CA MET A 1 -10.13 2.87 -11.05
C MET A 1 -10.71 3.31 -12.38
N LEU A 2 -10.23 2.81 -13.53
CA LEU A 2 -10.67 3.27 -14.86
C LEU A 2 -12.21 3.24 -15.06
N LYS A 3 -12.84 2.09 -14.81
CA LYS A 3 -14.30 1.91 -15.00
C LYS A 3 -15.18 2.86 -14.16
N HIS A 4 -14.71 3.29 -13.00
CA HIS A 4 -15.53 4.05 -12.03
C HIS A 4 -15.14 5.53 -11.90
N ARG A 5 -13.90 5.90 -12.26
CA ARG A 5 -13.36 7.26 -12.07
C ARG A 5 -12.53 7.76 -13.26
N GLY A 6 -12.56 7.05 -14.39
CA GLY A 6 -11.92 7.51 -15.61
C GLY A 6 -12.63 8.73 -16.20
N ILE A 7 -11.95 9.46 -17.07
CA ILE A 7 -12.55 10.49 -17.91
C ILE A 7 -12.29 10.07 -19.36
N CYS A 8 -13.35 9.91 -20.15
CA CYS A 8 -13.21 9.55 -21.56
C CYS A 8 -12.76 10.78 -22.35
N LEU A 9 -11.54 10.74 -22.90
CA LEU A 9 -11.05 11.79 -23.78
C LEU A 9 -11.40 11.51 -25.25
N ILE A 10 -11.32 10.25 -25.67
CA ILE A 10 -11.61 9.76 -27.02
C ILE A 10 -12.17 8.34 -26.93
N GLY A 11 -13.18 8.01 -27.73
CA GLY A 11 -13.73 6.67 -27.86
C GLY A 11 -14.99 6.43 -27.02
N LEU A 12 -15.16 5.19 -26.55
CA LEU A 12 -16.37 4.76 -25.85
C LEU A 12 -16.47 5.37 -24.44
N PRO A 13 -17.66 5.86 -24.04
CA PRO A 13 -17.95 6.23 -22.65
C PRO A 13 -17.66 5.07 -21.68
N LEU A 14 -17.31 5.38 -20.43
CA LEU A 14 -16.88 4.38 -19.43
C LEU A 14 -17.89 3.25 -19.21
N GLU A 15 -19.17 3.60 -19.19
CA GLU A 15 -20.30 2.66 -19.09
C GLU A 15 -20.26 1.58 -20.18
N ASN A 16 -19.80 1.93 -21.38
CA ASN A 16 -19.75 1.06 -22.55
C ASN A 16 -18.44 0.27 -22.71
N LEU A 17 -17.48 0.40 -21.79
CA LEU A 17 -16.29 -0.44 -21.79
C LEU A 17 -16.67 -1.91 -21.51
N ALA A 18 -16.26 -2.82 -22.40
CA ALA A 18 -16.61 -4.25 -22.38
C ALA A 18 -15.86 -5.09 -21.34
N PHE A 19 -15.76 -4.58 -20.10
CA PHE A 19 -15.28 -5.35 -18.95
C PHE A 19 -16.03 -4.93 -17.68
N THR A 20 -16.20 -5.90 -16.79
CA THR A 20 -16.74 -5.71 -15.44
C THR A 20 -15.63 -5.77 -14.40
N VAL A 21 -15.91 -5.29 -13.19
CA VAL A 21 -14.99 -5.35 -12.06
C VAL A 21 -15.50 -6.41 -11.10
N ASP A 22 -14.79 -7.54 -11.04
CA ASP A 22 -15.01 -8.59 -10.04
C ASP A 22 -14.16 -8.28 -8.79
N TRP A 23 -14.84 -7.94 -7.70
CA TRP A 23 -14.20 -7.64 -6.42
C TRP A 23 -13.53 -8.86 -5.79
N ASN A 24 -14.08 -10.07 -5.93
CA ASN A 24 -13.47 -11.27 -5.40
C ASN A 24 -12.16 -11.59 -6.15
N LEU A 25 -12.17 -11.46 -7.48
CA LEU A 25 -10.95 -11.57 -8.28
C LEU A 25 -9.93 -10.49 -7.91
N LEU A 26 -10.38 -9.25 -7.69
CA LEU A 26 -9.50 -8.16 -7.30
C LEU A 26 -8.86 -8.40 -5.93
N GLN A 27 -9.63 -8.83 -4.93
CA GLN A 27 -9.13 -9.18 -3.60
C GLN A 27 -8.07 -10.27 -3.67
N ARG A 28 -8.32 -11.36 -4.42
CA ARG A 28 -7.33 -12.43 -4.64
C ARG A 28 -6.04 -11.89 -5.27
N LYS A 29 -6.15 -11.10 -6.34
CA LYS A 29 -4.99 -10.50 -7.01
C LYS A 29 -4.22 -9.53 -6.11
N MET A 30 -4.89 -8.78 -5.23
CA MET A 30 -4.23 -7.91 -4.27
C MET A 30 -3.48 -8.73 -3.20
N LYS A 31 -4.06 -9.83 -2.72
CA LYS A 31 -3.41 -10.78 -1.79
C LYS A 31 -2.17 -11.43 -2.44
N GLU A 32 -2.28 -11.85 -3.69
CA GLU A 32 -1.14 -12.38 -4.47
C GLU A 32 -0.06 -11.31 -4.66
N ASN A 33 -0.43 -10.08 -5.01
CA ASN A 33 0.51 -8.97 -5.16
C ASN A 33 1.23 -8.64 -3.85
N LEU A 34 0.52 -8.66 -2.73
CA LEU A 34 1.07 -8.48 -1.38
C LEU A 34 2.13 -9.55 -1.08
N ASN A 35 1.79 -10.81 -1.32
CA ASN A 35 2.63 -11.96 -0.99
C ASN A 35 3.75 -12.27 -2.01
N SER A 36 3.79 -11.53 -3.13
CA SER A 36 4.84 -11.66 -4.15
C SER A 36 5.65 -10.36 -4.28
N TYR A 37 5.07 -9.36 -4.97
CA TYR A 37 5.72 -8.10 -5.26
C TYR A 37 6.12 -7.36 -3.97
N TRP A 38 5.22 -7.22 -2.99
CA TRP A 38 5.53 -6.48 -1.76
C TRP A 38 6.43 -7.26 -0.81
N VAL A 39 6.27 -8.58 -0.67
CA VAL A 39 7.23 -9.43 0.06
C VAL A 39 8.65 -9.25 -0.48
N SER A 40 8.82 -9.15 -1.81
CA SER A 40 10.16 -8.96 -2.38
C SER A 40 10.84 -7.64 -1.97
N TRP A 41 10.08 -6.58 -1.61
CA TRP A 41 10.65 -5.34 -1.06
C TRP A 41 11.29 -5.51 0.33
N THR A 42 11.06 -6.64 0.98
CA THR A 42 11.61 -6.95 2.31
C THR A 42 12.89 -7.79 2.27
N ARG A 43 13.30 -8.27 1.09
CA ARG A 43 14.41 -9.21 0.94
C ARG A 43 15.27 -9.05 -0.31
N ALA A 44 14.73 -8.53 -1.41
CA ALA A 44 15.48 -8.40 -2.65
C ALA A 44 16.49 -7.25 -2.54
N PRO A 45 17.81 -7.47 -2.73
CA PRO A 45 18.84 -6.47 -2.47
C PRO A 45 18.61 -5.13 -3.17
N GLY A 46 18.27 -5.14 -4.46
CA GLY A 46 18.01 -3.90 -5.21
C GLY A 46 16.81 -3.09 -4.67
N LYS A 47 15.75 -3.76 -4.23
CA LYS A 47 14.58 -3.10 -3.64
C LYS A 47 14.89 -2.57 -2.24
N VAL A 48 15.59 -3.35 -1.43
CA VAL A 48 16.03 -2.93 -0.09
C VAL A 48 16.99 -1.74 -0.19
N ALA A 49 17.92 -1.75 -1.15
CA ALA A 49 18.80 -0.62 -1.42
C ALA A 49 18.01 0.61 -1.85
N TYR A 50 16.94 0.44 -2.64
CA TYR A 50 16.11 1.57 -3.07
C TYR A 50 15.37 2.24 -1.90
N LEU A 51 15.09 1.54 -0.80
CA LEU A 51 14.54 2.13 0.44
C LEU A 51 15.48 3.13 1.12
N LEU A 52 16.75 3.21 0.72
CA LEU A 52 17.65 4.27 1.16
C LEU A 52 17.29 5.63 0.54
N THR A 53 16.44 5.66 -0.48
CA THR A 53 16.00 6.89 -1.17
C THR A 53 14.63 7.35 -0.65
N ASP A 54 14.36 8.65 -0.79
CA ASP A 54 13.05 9.21 -0.43
C ASP A 54 11.93 8.63 -1.31
N SER A 55 12.19 8.50 -2.62
CA SER A 55 11.27 7.87 -3.57
C SER A 55 10.98 6.41 -3.23
N GLY A 56 11.97 5.65 -2.76
CA GLY A 56 11.78 4.27 -2.31
C GLY A 56 10.90 4.17 -1.07
N ILE A 57 11.09 5.06 -0.08
CA ILE A 57 10.27 5.12 1.14
C ILE A 57 8.82 5.50 0.80
N GLU A 58 8.61 6.60 0.06
CA GLU A 58 7.28 7.01 -0.40
C GLU A 58 6.57 5.87 -1.13
N TRP A 59 7.27 5.24 -2.07
CA TRP A 59 6.71 4.21 -2.91
C TRP A 59 6.32 2.98 -2.10
N ALA A 60 7.21 2.49 -1.24
CA ALA A 60 7.01 1.24 -0.55
C ALA A 60 6.00 1.37 0.59
N VAL A 61 6.13 2.39 1.43
CA VAL A 61 5.27 2.59 2.60
C VAL A 61 3.86 2.92 2.17
N LEU A 62 3.65 3.91 1.29
CA LEU A 62 2.30 4.25 0.84
C LEU A 62 1.73 3.21 -0.13
N GLY A 63 2.60 2.54 -0.91
CA GLY A 63 2.18 1.47 -1.80
C GLY A 63 1.57 0.29 -1.07
N VAL A 64 2.25 -0.25 -0.04
CA VAL A 64 1.71 -1.37 0.75
C VAL A 64 0.45 -0.94 1.52
N LEU A 65 0.37 0.31 1.98
CA LEU A 65 -0.79 0.83 2.69
C LEU A 65 -2.05 0.93 1.82
N ARG A 66 -1.90 1.14 0.52
CA ARG A 66 -3.04 1.04 -0.40
C ARG A 66 -3.63 -0.36 -0.43
N LEU A 67 -2.79 -1.40 -0.38
CA LEU A 67 -3.27 -2.78 -0.31
C LEU A 67 -3.92 -3.08 1.03
N PHE A 68 -3.32 -2.60 2.14
CA PHE A 68 -3.93 -2.70 3.46
C PHE A 68 -5.35 -2.13 3.50
N TYR A 69 -5.58 -0.96 2.90
CA TYR A 69 -6.92 -0.38 2.80
C TYR A 69 -7.86 -1.20 1.89
N VAL A 70 -7.43 -1.52 0.67
CA VAL A 70 -8.25 -2.25 -0.31
C VAL A 70 -8.73 -3.60 0.24
N LEU A 71 -7.86 -4.32 0.95
CA LEU A 71 -8.20 -5.63 1.53
C LEU A 71 -9.22 -5.52 2.68
N ARG A 72 -9.33 -4.35 3.31
CA ARG A 72 -10.23 -4.13 4.45
C ARG A 72 -11.58 -3.55 4.03
N GLU A 73 -11.54 -2.51 3.20
CA GLU A 73 -12.68 -1.62 2.92
C GLU A 73 -13.27 -1.82 1.52
N HIS A 74 -12.68 -2.67 0.67
CA HIS A 74 -13.13 -2.91 -0.70
C HIS A 74 -13.26 -1.63 -1.56
N GLU A 75 -12.33 -0.70 -1.33
CA GLU A 75 -12.24 0.55 -2.07
C GLU A 75 -10.78 0.89 -2.39
N ILE A 76 -10.54 1.73 -3.40
CA ILE A 76 -9.19 2.13 -3.80
C ILE A 76 -8.95 3.60 -3.45
N LEU A 77 -7.99 3.84 -2.55
CA LEU A 77 -7.54 5.18 -2.19
C LEU A 77 -6.34 5.66 -3.01
N SER A 78 -6.10 6.98 -2.91
CA SER A 78 -4.82 7.60 -3.24
C SER A 78 -3.74 7.14 -2.24
N LYS A 79 -2.47 7.40 -2.55
CA LYS A 79 -1.35 7.10 -1.64
C LYS A 79 -1.45 7.87 -0.32
N THR A 80 -1.72 9.17 -0.40
CA THR A 80 -1.84 10.04 0.77
C THR A 80 -2.99 9.60 1.67
N GLU A 81 -4.16 9.32 1.09
CA GLU A 81 -5.33 8.90 1.89
C GLU A 81 -5.12 7.54 2.55
N ALA A 82 -4.47 6.59 1.86
CA ALA A 82 -4.09 5.32 2.48
C ALA A 82 -3.10 5.52 3.67
N GLY A 83 -2.18 6.47 3.55
CA GLY A 83 -1.31 6.89 4.65
C GLY A 83 -2.10 7.43 5.85
N ARG A 84 -3.02 8.38 5.62
CA ARG A 84 -3.85 8.99 6.66
C ARG A 84 -4.75 7.97 7.35
N TYR A 85 -5.38 7.09 6.57
CA TYR A 85 -6.17 5.97 7.11
C TYR A 85 -5.31 5.09 8.02
N ALA A 86 -4.08 4.75 7.62
CA ALA A 86 -3.20 3.90 8.41
C ALA A 86 -2.74 4.53 9.73
N LEU A 87 -2.61 5.85 9.81
CA LEU A 87 -2.30 6.55 11.08
C LEU A 87 -3.41 6.35 12.13
N VAL A 88 -4.65 6.12 11.72
CA VAL A 88 -5.77 5.86 12.63
C VAL A 88 -5.84 4.39 13.04
N HIS A 89 -5.44 3.47 12.16
CA HIS A 89 -5.70 2.03 12.31
C HIS A 89 -4.49 1.19 12.70
N LEU A 90 -3.27 1.71 12.54
CA LEU A 90 -2.03 1.00 12.87
C LEU A 90 -1.43 1.51 14.19
N PRO A 91 -0.67 0.65 14.90
CA PRO A 91 -0.01 1.04 16.14
C PRO A 91 0.89 2.27 15.98
N SER A 92 0.93 3.12 17.02
CA SER A 92 1.67 4.38 17.03
C SER A 92 3.16 4.27 16.73
N LYS A 93 3.77 3.11 17.01
CA LYS A 93 5.18 2.83 16.67
C LYS A 93 5.50 3.00 15.18
N TRP A 94 4.51 2.89 14.29
CA TRP A 94 4.69 3.05 12.85
C TRP A 94 4.37 4.46 12.34
N HIS A 95 3.77 5.31 13.17
CA HIS A 95 3.24 6.60 12.73
C HIS A 95 4.34 7.53 12.21
N GLN A 96 5.53 7.50 12.80
CA GLN A 96 6.67 8.29 12.32
C GLN A 96 7.01 7.95 10.86
N LEU A 97 7.15 6.66 10.53
CA LEU A 97 7.46 6.22 9.16
C LEU A 97 6.32 6.54 8.19
N ILE A 98 5.07 6.35 8.61
CA ILE A 98 3.90 6.64 7.77
C ILE A 98 3.83 8.13 7.46
N GLN A 99 4.02 8.99 8.47
CA GLN A 99 4.00 10.44 8.31
C GLN A 99 5.18 10.92 7.45
N GLU A 100 6.37 10.32 7.62
CA GLU A 100 7.51 10.57 6.74
C GLU A 100 7.16 10.31 5.27
N ALA A 101 6.54 9.16 4.96
CA ALA A 101 6.17 8.83 3.60
C ALA A 101 5.10 9.77 3.01
N ILE A 102 4.12 10.21 3.84
CA ILE A 102 3.14 11.23 3.46
C ILE A 102 3.83 12.55 3.15
N ASN A 103 4.76 12.99 4.00
CA ASN A 103 5.51 14.23 3.82
C ASN A 103 6.30 14.21 2.51
N LEU A 104 6.98 13.09 2.21
CA LEU A 104 7.70 12.90 0.95
C LEU A 104 6.76 12.98 -0.27
N ARG A 105 5.56 12.38 -0.17
CA ARG A 105 4.54 12.45 -1.23
C ARG A 105 4.02 13.86 -1.48
N GLU A 106 3.85 14.62 -0.41
CA GLU A 106 3.35 15.99 -0.46
C GLU A 106 4.46 17.04 -0.69
N ILE A 107 5.69 16.59 -1.00
CA ILE A 107 6.87 17.43 -1.26
C ILE A 107 7.15 18.37 -0.07
N ARG A 108 6.91 17.88 1.15
CA ARG A 108 7.27 18.57 2.39
C ARG A 108 8.72 18.26 2.71
N HIS A 109 9.49 19.29 3.04
CA HIS A 109 10.90 19.16 3.37
C HIS A 109 11.12 18.82 4.85
N GLY A 110 12.28 18.22 5.12
CA GLY A 110 12.68 17.79 6.47
C GLY A 110 12.31 16.34 6.73
N SER A 111 13.32 15.53 7.07
CA SER A 111 13.11 14.15 7.51
C SER A 111 13.06 14.11 9.03
N SER A 112 12.13 13.32 9.56
CA SER A 112 12.10 12.99 10.99
C SER A 112 13.20 11.98 11.38
N TYR A 113 13.90 11.39 10.39
CA TYR A 113 14.93 10.40 10.57
C TYR A 113 16.33 11.00 10.50
N ARG A 114 17.18 10.64 11.47
CA ARG A 114 18.60 11.01 11.47
C ARG A 114 19.45 10.18 10.49
N SER A 115 18.97 9.00 10.10
CA SER A 115 19.70 8.09 9.22
C SER A 115 18.78 7.46 8.18
N LYS A 116 19.21 7.50 6.91
CA LYS A 116 18.52 6.82 5.81
C LYS A 116 18.54 5.30 5.98
N VAL A 117 19.59 4.76 6.60
CA VAL A 117 19.70 3.32 6.88
C VAL A 117 18.70 2.89 7.95
N SER A 118 18.59 3.63 9.06
CA SER A 118 17.62 3.29 10.11
C SER A 118 16.19 3.37 9.58
N ARG A 119 15.89 4.41 8.76
CA ARG A 119 14.60 4.57 8.07
C ARG A 119 14.30 3.40 7.14
N ALA A 120 15.26 2.96 6.33
CA ALA A 120 15.11 1.82 5.43
C ALA A 120 14.88 0.50 6.20
N VAL A 121 15.63 0.26 7.28
CA VAL A 121 15.44 -0.92 8.14
C VAL A 121 14.05 -0.92 8.77
N GLU A 122 13.58 0.24 9.25
CA GLU A 122 12.23 0.37 9.79
C GLU A 122 11.17 0.13 8.70
N ALA A 123 11.36 0.64 7.49
CA ALA A 123 10.48 0.38 6.37
C ALA A 123 10.38 -1.11 6.02
N VAL A 124 11.49 -1.86 6.05
CA VAL A 124 11.46 -3.32 5.88
C VAL A 124 10.64 -4.00 6.98
N ARG A 125 10.81 -3.60 8.25
CA ARG A 125 10.03 -4.15 9.37
C ARG A 125 8.55 -3.81 9.25
N PHE A 126 8.24 -2.59 8.84
CA PHE A 126 6.88 -2.11 8.60
C PHE A 126 6.19 -2.89 7.47
N LEU A 127 6.86 -3.07 6.33
CA LEU A 127 6.34 -3.85 5.20
C LEU A 127 5.97 -5.27 5.65
N ARG A 128 6.86 -5.95 6.38
CA ARG A 128 6.59 -7.29 6.94
C ARG A 128 5.40 -7.29 7.88
N TYR A 129 5.32 -6.29 8.76
CA TYR A 129 4.19 -6.13 9.68
C TYR A 129 2.85 -5.99 8.93
N VAL A 130 2.77 -5.09 7.94
CA VAL A 130 1.53 -4.89 7.17
C VAL A 130 1.15 -6.15 6.40
N ILE A 131 2.12 -6.84 5.79
CA ILE A 131 1.89 -8.11 5.07
C ILE A 131 1.27 -9.15 6.03
N ASN A 132 1.83 -9.30 7.23
CA ASN A 132 1.32 -10.26 8.21
C ASN A 132 -0.10 -9.91 8.67
N VAL A 133 -0.35 -8.65 9.03
CA VAL A 133 -1.68 -8.18 9.45
C VAL A 133 -2.75 -8.46 8.38
N CYS A 134 -2.44 -8.17 7.11
CA CYS A 134 -3.36 -8.44 6.01
C CYS A 134 -3.63 -9.94 5.82
N ASN A 135 -2.60 -10.78 5.99
CA ASN A 135 -2.75 -12.23 5.85
C ASN A 135 -3.56 -12.84 7.01
N GLU A 136 -3.34 -12.39 8.25
CA GLU A 136 -4.10 -12.81 9.43
C GLU A 136 -5.60 -12.45 9.32
N GLN A 137 -5.90 -11.26 8.80
CA GLN A 137 -7.27 -10.83 8.57
C GLN A 137 -7.98 -11.67 7.50
N ALA A 138 -7.27 -12.03 6.43
CA ALA A 138 -7.82 -12.88 5.37
C ALA A 138 -8.19 -14.28 5.91
N SER A 139 -7.29 -14.91 6.69
CA SER A 139 -7.56 -16.22 7.30
C SER A 139 -8.73 -16.19 8.29
N SER A 140 -8.91 -15.08 9.01
CA SER A 140 -10.03 -14.93 9.94
C SER A 140 -11.39 -14.84 9.23
N ARG A 141 -11.44 -14.22 8.04
CA ARG A 141 -12.66 -14.12 7.22
C ARG A 141 -13.01 -15.44 6.53
N GLU A 142 -12.01 -16.16 6.00
CA GLU A 142 -12.20 -17.48 5.38
C GLU A 142 -12.82 -18.51 6.36
N ASN A 143 -12.55 -18.38 7.66
CA ASN A 143 -13.11 -19.25 8.70
C ASN A 143 -14.55 -18.89 9.14
N LEU A 144 -15.05 -17.70 8.81
CA LEU A 144 -16.42 -17.25 9.14
C LEU A 144 -17.43 -17.56 8.03
N ASP A 145 -16.95 -17.84 6.81
CA ASP A 145 -17.75 -18.18 5.63
C ASP A 145 -17.90 -19.70 5.41
N MET A 146 -17.46 -20.53 6.37
CA MET A 146 -17.56 -21.99 6.41
C MET A 146 -18.58 -22.45 7.46
#